data_AF-A0A7R9MQV2-F1
#
_entry.id   AF-A0A7R9MQV2-F1
#
_cell.length_a   1.000
_cell.length_b   1.000
_cell.length_c   1.000
_cell.angle_alpha   90.00
_cell.angle_beta   90.00
_cell.angle_gamma   90.00
#
_symmetry.space_group_name_H-M   'P 1'
#
loop_
_entity.id
_entity.type
_entity.pdbx_description
1 polymer ?
#
loop_
_entity_poly.entity_id
_entity_poly.type
_entity_poly.pdbx_seq_one_letter_code
_entity_poly.pdbx_strand_id
1 'polypeptide(L)'
;RPLDGLFLAAINGHVTSLAVDVHNRHTVAAVGTEEGLLSKVVLDERQESDKQILEYNMGSDSDDVTDRSIRPNPAFDNKRRDLYVLSGRRLIRVPFGSCRPHRTCDSCLTSNDPLACGWCGTYCAHRDECDHPLLFNQTVCPPVIYDFEPKSGPLRGGTVITITGNNLGQYRNSYENSNITVTVAETNCPVVEWTASRVTCQTQSVLKAVSGKVRVKVHDRFTQKIYDIEGEVQSDLEFKYLEPELRGVYPAFGPESGGTNITIVGQNLHIGSNRTVLLAGIQCKEFESNSTFLKCTS
;
A
#
# COMPACT_ATOMS: atom_id res chain seq x y z
N ARG A 1 -5.72 -32.27 45.92
CA ARG A 1 -6.14 -32.30 44.51
C ARG A 1 -5.61 -31.02 43.88
N PRO A 2 -4.96 -31.06 42.71
CA PRO A 2 -4.63 -29.84 41.99
C PRO A 2 -5.92 -29.05 41.71
N LEU A 3 -5.82 -27.74 41.65
CA LEU A 3 -6.94 -26.88 41.24
C LEU A 3 -7.13 -27.03 39.74
N ASP A 4 -8.37 -27.23 39.30
CA ASP A 4 -8.71 -27.25 37.89
C ASP A 4 -8.61 -25.81 37.33
N GLY A 5 -7.89 -25.66 36.22
CA GLY A 5 -7.76 -24.39 35.50
C GLY A 5 -8.71 -24.32 34.31
N LEU A 6 -9.05 -23.10 33.89
CA LEU A 6 -9.76 -22.85 32.64
C LEU A 6 -8.77 -22.67 31.48
N PHE A 7 -9.05 -23.32 30.35
CA PHE A 7 -8.26 -23.15 29.13
C PHE A 7 -8.59 -21.83 28.44
N LEU A 8 -7.59 -20.96 28.25
CA LEU A 8 -7.77 -19.62 27.67
C LEU A 8 -7.27 -19.51 26.22
N ALA A 9 -6.16 -20.13 25.85
CA ALA A 9 -5.61 -20.02 24.50
C ALA A 9 -4.72 -21.22 24.13
N ALA A 10 -4.71 -21.58 22.84
CA ALA A 10 -3.76 -22.52 22.25
C ALA A 10 -2.62 -21.72 21.60
N ILE A 11 -1.39 -22.20 21.73
CA ILE A 11 -0.22 -21.68 21.02
C ILE A 11 0.48 -22.86 20.36
N ASN A 12 0.90 -22.65 19.12
CA ASN A 12 1.65 -23.66 18.39
C ASN A 12 3.08 -23.74 18.93
N GLY A 13 3.55 -24.96 19.19
CA GLY A 13 4.89 -25.21 19.73
C GLY A 13 4.93 -25.34 21.24
N HIS A 14 6.11 -25.65 21.77
CA HIS A 14 6.31 -25.85 23.20
C HIS A 14 6.61 -24.53 23.89
N VAL A 15 5.71 -24.12 24.80
CA VAL A 15 5.80 -22.83 25.52
C VAL A 15 6.87 -22.89 26.60
N THR A 16 7.82 -21.95 26.54
CA THR A 16 8.95 -21.83 27.47
C THR A 16 8.93 -20.54 28.28
N SER A 17 8.12 -19.56 27.89
CA SER A 17 8.11 -18.22 28.47
C SER A 17 6.71 -17.61 28.47
N LEU A 18 6.37 -16.91 29.53
CA LEU A 18 5.09 -16.22 29.70
C LEU A 18 5.28 -14.91 30.47
N ALA A 19 4.74 -13.82 29.92
CA ALA A 19 4.52 -12.55 30.61
C ALA A 19 3.08 -12.10 30.38
N VAL A 20 2.47 -11.45 31.37
CA VAL A 20 1.08 -10.98 31.30
C VAL A 20 1.01 -9.49 31.59
N ASP A 21 0.18 -8.80 30.82
CA ASP A 21 -0.15 -7.39 31.00
C ASP A 21 -1.64 -7.14 30.76
N VAL A 22 -2.10 -5.92 31.00
CA VAL A 22 -3.48 -5.49 30.77
C VAL A 22 -3.50 -4.25 29.89
N HIS A 23 -4.09 -4.36 28.69
CA HIS A 23 -4.29 -3.24 27.77
C HIS A 23 -5.79 -2.98 27.61
N ASN A 24 -6.25 -1.74 27.86
CA ASN A 24 -7.66 -1.34 27.82
C ASN A 24 -8.64 -2.40 28.38
N ARG A 25 -8.38 -2.86 29.61
CA ARG A 25 -9.19 -3.87 30.34
C ARG A 25 -9.20 -5.28 29.75
N HIS A 26 -8.36 -5.56 28.77
CA HIS A 26 -8.14 -6.91 28.25
C HIS A 26 -6.82 -7.44 28.79
N THR A 27 -6.83 -8.68 29.26
CA THR A 27 -5.62 -9.39 29.64
C THR A 27 -4.90 -9.83 28.37
N VAL A 28 -3.62 -9.48 28.24
CA VAL A 28 -2.78 -9.88 27.11
C VAL A 28 -1.56 -10.62 27.64
N ALA A 29 -1.10 -11.60 26.88
CA ALA A 29 0.08 -12.37 27.20
C ALA A 29 1.13 -12.28 26.10
N ALA A 30 2.39 -12.21 26.50
CA ALA A 30 3.53 -12.53 25.66
C ALA A 30 3.91 -13.98 25.93
N VAL A 31 3.79 -14.83 24.91
CA VAL A 31 4.07 -16.26 25.01
C VAL A 31 5.28 -16.57 24.14
N GLY A 32 6.34 -17.12 24.73
CA GLY A 32 7.55 -17.52 24.02
C GLY A 32 7.66 -19.03 23.88
N THR A 33 8.22 -19.51 22.76
CA THR A 33 8.42 -20.94 22.48
C THR A 33 9.89 -21.35 22.41
N GLU A 34 10.14 -22.66 22.39
CA GLU A 34 11.49 -23.24 22.28
C GLU A 34 12.16 -23.03 20.92
N GLU A 35 11.38 -22.66 19.90
CA GLU A 35 11.81 -22.35 18.54
C GLU A 35 12.18 -20.88 18.38
N GLY A 36 11.93 -20.05 19.39
CA GLY A 36 12.21 -18.63 19.34
C GLY A 36 11.05 -17.78 18.82
N LEU A 37 9.81 -18.31 18.81
CA LEU A 37 8.62 -17.53 18.47
C LEU A 37 8.11 -16.80 19.71
N LEU A 38 7.83 -15.50 19.58
CA LEU A 38 7.15 -14.70 20.59
C LEU A 38 5.79 -14.25 20.05
N SER A 39 4.72 -14.76 20.64
CA SER A 39 3.35 -14.43 20.26
C SER A 39 2.72 -13.49 21.28
N LYS A 40 2.06 -12.43 20.81
CA LYS A 40 1.18 -11.58 21.61
C LYS A 40 -0.24 -12.09 21.48
N VAL A 41 -0.88 -12.40 22.61
CA VAL A 41 -2.15 -13.14 22.65
C VAL A 41 -3.13 -12.43 23.56
N VAL A 42 -4.39 -12.29 23.14
CA VAL A 42 -5.48 -11.85 24.03
C VAL A 42 -5.97 -13.05 24.83
N LEU A 43 -5.98 -12.93 26.16
CA LEU A 43 -6.53 -13.93 27.06
C LEU A 43 -7.99 -13.56 27.39
N ASP A 44 -8.91 -14.15 26.64
CA ASP A 44 -10.36 -14.09 26.88
C ASP A 44 -10.91 -15.51 27.11
N GLU A 45 -11.93 -15.64 27.94
CA GLU A 45 -12.66 -16.90 28.18
C GLU A 45 -13.46 -17.33 26.94
N ARG A 46 -13.84 -16.39 26.06
CA ARG A 46 -14.54 -16.68 24.81
C ARG A 46 -13.65 -17.49 23.87
N GLN A 47 -14.10 -18.65 23.40
CA GLN A 47 -13.35 -19.52 22.47
C GLN A 47 -13.36 -18.98 21.04
N GLU A 48 -12.82 -17.79 20.83
CA GLU A 48 -12.61 -17.22 19.49
C GLU A 48 -11.36 -17.82 18.83
N SER A 49 -11.42 -18.01 17.51
CA SER A 49 -10.41 -18.72 16.72
C SER A 49 -9.16 -17.89 16.38
N ASP A 50 -9.11 -16.61 16.75
CA ASP A 50 -8.02 -15.70 16.40
C ASP A 50 -7.58 -14.82 17.58
N LYS A 51 -6.96 -15.46 18.59
CA LYS A 51 -6.47 -14.77 19.80
C LYS A 51 -5.05 -14.25 19.67
N GLN A 52 -4.32 -14.67 18.63
CA GLN A 52 -2.93 -14.28 18.40
C GLN A 52 -2.87 -13.01 17.57
N ILE A 53 -2.43 -11.91 18.19
CA ILE A 53 -2.39 -10.56 17.59
C ILE A 53 -1.17 -10.39 16.68
N LEU A 54 0.00 -10.76 17.20
CA LEU A 54 1.29 -10.59 16.54
C LEU A 54 2.20 -11.75 16.88
N GLU A 55 3.08 -12.10 15.94
CA GLU A 55 4.14 -13.08 16.14
C GLU A 55 5.47 -12.49 15.69
N TYR A 56 6.50 -12.70 16.50
CA TYR A 56 7.86 -12.33 16.17
C TYR A 56 8.73 -13.57 16.17
N ASN A 57 9.38 -13.85 15.04
CA ASN A 57 10.44 -14.85 15.01
C ASN A 57 11.75 -14.22 15.49
N MET A 58 12.17 -14.64 16.68
CA MET A 58 13.39 -14.19 17.35
C MET A 58 14.45 -15.29 17.42
N GLY A 59 14.14 -16.50 16.93
CA GLY A 59 15.08 -17.61 16.87
C GLY A 59 16.31 -17.25 16.05
N SER A 60 17.46 -17.76 16.46
CA SER A 60 18.66 -17.78 15.61
C SER A 60 18.56 -18.94 14.61
N ASP A 61 19.22 -18.84 13.45
CA ASP A 61 19.43 -19.97 12.51
C ASP A 61 20.32 -21.10 13.08
N SER A 62 20.51 -21.14 14.39
CA SER A 62 21.26 -22.16 15.11
C SER A 62 20.44 -23.44 15.24
N ASP A 63 21.07 -24.58 14.98
CA ASP A 63 20.51 -25.91 15.28
C ASP A 63 20.44 -26.18 16.80
N ASP A 64 21.17 -25.42 17.61
CA ASP A 64 21.09 -25.51 19.07
C ASP A 64 19.81 -24.84 19.58
N VAL A 65 18.89 -25.69 20.06
CA VAL A 65 17.62 -25.28 20.69
C VAL A 65 17.85 -24.26 21.81
N THR A 66 18.94 -24.38 22.56
CA THR A 66 19.23 -23.47 23.68
C THR A 66 19.59 -22.05 23.23
N ASP A 67 20.01 -21.87 21.99
CA ASP A 67 20.37 -20.56 21.43
C ASP A 67 19.21 -19.86 20.70
N ARG A 68 18.19 -20.62 20.27
CA ARG A 68 16.96 -20.08 19.67
C ARG A 68 15.80 -19.92 20.66
N SER A 69 15.68 -20.78 21.67
CA SER A 69 14.58 -20.79 22.64
C SER A 69 14.43 -19.45 23.39
N ILE A 70 13.17 -19.01 23.56
CA ILE A 70 12.86 -17.87 24.42
C ILE A 70 12.93 -18.31 25.88
N ARG A 71 13.79 -17.65 26.67
CA ARG A 71 13.99 -18.00 28.08
C ARG A 71 12.83 -17.53 28.96
N PRO A 72 12.60 -18.20 30.10
CA PRO A 72 11.65 -17.76 31.11
C PRO A 72 11.96 -16.36 31.67
N ASN A 73 10.97 -15.74 32.29
CA ASN A 73 11.03 -14.44 32.96
C ASN A 73 11.31 -13.23 32.05
N PRO A 74 10.52 -13.04 30.97
CA PRO A 74 10.54 -11.80 30.23
C PRO A 74 10.03 -10.66 31.13
N ALA A 75 10.58 -9.46 30.95
CA ALA A 75 10.35 -8.34 31.86
C ALA A 75 9.87 -7.10 31.13
N PHE A 76 8.79 -6.49 31.61
CA PHE A 76 8.32 -5.20 31.11
C PHE A 76 9.18 -4.06 31.67
N ASP A 77 9.34 -3.00 30.89
CA ASP A 77 9.88 -1.74 31.39
C ASP A 77 8.89 -1.06 32.36
N ASN A 78 9.36 -0.02 33.05
CA ASN A 78 8.54 0.71 34.02
C ASN A 78 7.26 1.32 33.41
N LYS A 79 7.30 1.67 32.11
CA LYS A 79 6.14 2.23 31.40
C LYS A 79 5.28 1.16 30.73
N ARG A 80 5.65 -0.13 30.82
CA ARG A 80 5.00 -1.25 30.14
C ARG A 80 4.81 -1.05 28.63
N ARG A 81 5.70 -0.30 28.00
CA ARG A 81 5.75 -0.10 26.54
C ARG A 81 6.60 -1.16 25.87
N ASP A 82 7.64 -1.59 26.55
CA ASP A 82 8.63 -2.51 26.01
C ASP A 82 8.71 -3.76 26.89
N LEU A 83 8.77 -4.92 26.24
CA LEU A 83 9.06 -6.20 26.84
C LEU A 83 10.49 -6.59 26.47
N TYR A 84 11.29 -6.91 27.48
CA TYR A 84 12.64 -7.44 27.30
C TYR A 84 12.59 -8.95 27.40
N VAL A 85 13.01 -9.62 26.33
CA VAL A 85 13.04 -11.07 26.22
C VAL A 85 14.47 -11.54 25.98
N LEU A 86 14.80 -12.71 26.51
CA LEU A 86 16.07 -13.37 26.26
C LEU A 86 15.84 -14.53 25.28
N SER A 87 16.57 -14.56 24.16
CA SER A 87 16.63 -15.69 23.24
C SER A 87 18.10 -16.10 23.09
N GLY A 88 18.43 -17.32 23.52
CA GLY A 88 19.83 -17.75 23.63
C GLY A 88 20.64 -16.82 24.54
N ARG A 89 21.64 -16.15 23.96
CA ARG A 89 22.47 -15.12 24.62
C ARG A 89 22.12 -13.67 24.24
N ARG A 90 21.01 -13.45 23.54
CA ARG A 90 20.59 -12.11 23.07
C ARG A 90 19.50 -11.55 23.98
N LEU A 91 19.67 -10.28 24.37
CA LEU A 91 18.62 -9.48 24.97
C LEU A 91 17.90 -8.70 23.87
N ILE A 92 16.61 -8.95 23.70
CA ILE A 92 15.80 -8.36 22.64
C ILE A 92 14.73 -7.48 23.28
N ARG A 93 14.64 -6.24 22.82
CA ARG A 93 13.59 -5.29 23.21
C ARG A 93 12.43 -5.38 22.21
N VAL A 94 11.24 -5.68 22.72
CA VAL A 94 10.02 -5.88 21.94
C VAL A 94 9.04 -4.76 22.27
N PRO A 95 8.54 -3.99 21.29
CA PRO A 95 7.66 -2.85 21.53
C PRO A 95 6.21 -3.32 21.81
N PHE A 96 6.01 -4.06 22.90
CA PHE A 96 4.78 -4.79 23.22
C PHE A 96 3.55 -3.88 23.44
N GLY A 97 3.76 -2.69 24.00
CA GLY A 97 2.74 -1.67 24.22
C GLY A 97 2.62 -0.64 23.10
N SER A 98 3.27 -0.86 21.95
CA SER A 98 3.33 0.10 20.84
C SER A 98 2.43 -0.30 19.68
N CYS A 99 1.81 0.69 19.06
CA CYS A 99 1.07 0.56 17.80
C CYS A 99 1.99 0.52 16.56
N ARG A 100 3.26 0.92 16.70
CA ARG A 100 4.23 1.08 15.59
C ARG A 100 4.52 -0.19 14.77
N PRO A 101 4.38 -1.43 15.28
CA PRO A 101 4.52 -2.62 14.44
C PRO A 101 3.54 -2.67 13.26
N HIS A 102 2.37 -2.06 13.39
CA HIS A 102 1.39 -1.95 12.30
C HIS A 102 1.77 -0.81 11.35
N ARG A 103 2.24 -1.17 10.15
CA ARG A 103 2.82 -0.22 9.18
C ARG A 103 1.83 0.36 8.18
N THR A 104 0.65 -0.25 8.06
CA THR A 104 -0.42 0.21 7.18
C THR A 104 -1.65 0.56 7.98
N CYS A 105 -2.46 1.50 7.48
CA CYS A 105 -3.72 1.85 8.13
C CYS A 105 -4.62 0.63 8.32
N ASP A 106 -4.72 -0.23 7.31
CA ASP A 106 -5.43 -1.51 7.40
C ASP A 106 -4.97 -2.36 8.57
N SER A 107 -3.66 -2.66 8.65
CA SER A 107 -3.10 -3.46 9.76
C SER A 107 -3.25 -2.78 11.12
N CYS A 108 -3.30 -1.45 11.16
CA CYS A 108 -3.45 -0.67 12.38
C CYS A 108 -4.87 -0.81 12.94
N LEU A 109 -5.86 -0.62 12.08
CA LEU A 109 -7.27 -0.61 12.47
C LEU A 109 -7.86 -2.02 12.59
N THR A 110 -7.25 -3.04 11.95
CA THR A 110 -7.71 -4.45 12.02
C THR A 110 -6.86 -5.34 12.93
N SER A 111 -5.91 -4.77 13.67
CA SER A 111 -4.96 -5.51 14.52
C SER A 111 -5.59 -6.38 15.62
N ASN A 112 -6.84 -6.10 16.01
CA ASN A 112 -7.48 -6.64 17.21
C ASN A 112 -6.66 -6.45 18.50
N ASP A 113 -5.63 -5.59 18.48
CA ASP A 113 -4.79 -5.31 19.63
C ASP A 113 -5.56 -4.35 20.57
N PRO A 114 -5.81 -4.72 21.83
CA PRO A 114 -6.54 -3.88 22.78
C PRO A 114 -5.71 -2.69 23.28
N LEU A 115 -4.79 -2.16 22.47
CA LEU A 115 -4.01 -0.94 22.70
C LEU A 115 -4.80 0.33 22.40
N ALA A 116 -5.96 0.25 21.72
CA ALA A 116 -6.70 1.41 21.22
C ALA A 116 -5.86 2.28 20.26
N CYS A 117 -5.14 1.60 19.37
CA CYS A 117 -4.37 2.24 18.30
C CYS A 117 -5.27 3.02 17.33
N GLY A 118 -4.66 3.97 16.63
CA GLY A 118 -5.26 4.66 15.51
C GLY A 118 -4.21 5.07 14.48
N TRP A 119 -4.67 5.38 13.27
CA TRP A 119 -3.84 5.84 12.19
C TRP A 119 -3.59 7.35 12.32
N CYS A 120 -2.32 7.76 12.32
CA CYS A 120 -1.87 9.15 12.43
C CYS A 120 -1.40 9.68 11.06
N GLY A 121 -2.22 9.50 10.02
CA GLY A 121 -1.93 9.91 8.64
C GLY A 121 -0.87 9.06 7.91
N THR A 122 0.29 8.81 8.51
CA THR A 122 1.41 8.06 7.90
C THR A 122 1.90 6.87 8.71
N TYR A 123 1.52 6.77 9.99
CA TYR A 123 1.93 5.69 10.88
C TYR A 123 0.84 5.36 11.90
N CYS A 124 0.88 4.14 12.44
CA CYS A 124 -0.01 3.72 13.53
C CYS A 124 0.56 4.16 14.89
N ALA A 125 -0.29 4.73 15.76
CA ALA A 125 0.12 5.31 17.03
C ALA A 125 -1.00 5.26 18.08
N HIS A 126 -0.63 5.54 19.33
CA HIS A 126 -1.59 6.01 20.33
C HIS A 126 -1.98 7.47 20.05
N ARG A 127 -3.15 7.89 20.53
CA ARG A 127 -3.64 9.28 20.34
C ARG A 127 -2.62 10.32 20.83
N ASP A 128 -2.04 10.09 22.00
CA ASP A 128 -1.10 11.03 22.63
C ASP A 128 0.31 11.00 22.00
N GLU A 129 0.56 10.06 21.09
CA GLU A 129 1.83 9.91 20.34
C GLU A 129 1.71 10.37 18.88
N CYS A 130 0.53 10.85 18.49
CA CYS A 130 0.29 11.37 17.17
C CYS A 130 0.72 12.84 17.13
N ASP A 131 1.74 13.15 16.33
CA ASP A 131 2.30 14.52 16.23
C ASP A 131 1.23 15.54 15.81
N HIS A 132 0.23 15.07 15.05
CA HIS A 132 -0.91 15.86 14.59
C HIS A 132 -2.22 15.18 15.03
N PRO A 133 -2.73 15.46 16.24
CA PRO A 133 -3.92 14.78 16.78
C PRO A 133 -5.18 14.87 15.91
N LEU A 134 -5.25 15.87 15.02
CA LEU A 134 -6.34 16.02 14.04
C LEU A 134 -6.33 14.95 12.94
N LEU A 135 -5.18 14.31 12.69
CA LEU A 135 -5.05 13.20 11.73
C LEU A 135 -5.31 11.84 12.37
N PHE A 136 -5.42 11.77 13.70
CA PHE A 136 -5.66 10.51 14.41
C PHE A 136 -7.05 9.98 14.12
N ASN A 137 -7.13 8.79 13.53
CA ASN A 137 -8.39 8.15 13.20
C ASN A 137 -8.39 6.66 13.55
N GLN A 138 -9.53 6.15 14.03
CA GLN A 138 -9.70 4.74 14.43
C GLN A 138 -10.73 4.01 13.55
N THR A 139 -11.42 4.72 12.66
CA THR A 139 -12.50 4.20 11.83
C THR A 139 -12.34 4.55 10.36
N VAL A 140 -11.33 5.34 9.98
CA VAL A 140 -11.13 5.82 8.61
C VAL A 140 -9.67 5.70 8.21
N CYS A 141 -9.44 5.19 7.00
CA CYS A 141 -8.15 5.16 6.34
C CYS A 141 -8.14 6.12 5.13
N PRO A 142 -7.18 7.08 5.06
CA PRO A 142 -7.06 7.95 3.90
C PRO A 142 -6.43 7.22 2.70
N PRO A 143 -6.76 7.64 1.45
CA PRO A 143 -6.09 7.16 0.24
C PRO A 143 -4.64 7.63 0.18
N VAL A 144 -3.77 6.83 -0.43
CA VAL A 144 -2.35 7.16 -0.66
C VAL A 144 -2.00 6.91 -2.11
N ILE A 145 -1.35 7.88 -2.76
CA ILE A 145 -0.75 7.73 -4.09
C ILE A 145 0.74 7.44 -3.91
N TYR A 146 1.23 6.38 -4.54
CA TYR A 146 2.65 6.10 -4.63
C TYR A 146 3.22 6.65 -5.94
N ASP A 147 2.56 6.37 -7.06
CA ASP A 147 3.02 6.81 -8.37
C ASP A 147 1.88 6.82 -9.41
N PHE A 148 2.16 7.35 -10.61
CA PHE A 148 1.27 7.24 -11.76
C PHE A 148 2.02 7.23 -13.10
N GLU A 149 1.53 6.51 -14.10
CA GLU A 149 2.11 6.50 -15.45
C GLU A 149 1.01 6.50 -16.53
N PRO A 150 1.21 7.16 -17.70
CA PRO A 150 2.38 7.96 -18.08
C PRO A 150 2.43 9.34 -17.40
N LYS A 151 3.61 9.98 -17.38
CA LYS A 151 3.79 11.37 -16.87
C LYS A 151 3.29 12.49 -17.79
N SER A 152 2.91 12.16 -19.03
CA SER A 152 2.47 13.15 -20.01
C SER A 152 1.51 12.56 -21.04
N GLY A 153 0.73 13.44 -21.69
CA GLY A 153 -0.24 13.07 -22.72
C GLY A 153 -0.57 14.23 -23.66
N PRO A 154 -1.23 13.97 -24.80
CA PRO A 154 -1.59 14.99 -25.76
C PRO A 154 -2.74 15.88 -25.25
N LEU A 155 -2.80 17.13 -25.74
CA LEU A 155 -3.90 18.07 -25.44
C LEU A 155 -5.29 17.50 -25.77
N ARG A 156 -5.38 16.60 -26.75
CA ARG A 156 -6.65 15.95 -27.15
C ARG A 156 -7.21 14.99 -26.09
N GLY A 157 -6.45 14.68 -25.04
CA GLY A 157 -6.83 13.69 -24.04
C GLY A 157 -6.69 12.26 -24.58
N GLY A 158 -7.46 11.33 -24.02
CA GLY A 158 -7.44 9.91 -24.39
C GLY A 158 -6.30 9.09 -23.78
N THR A 159 -5.38 9.71 -23.04
CA THR A 159 -4.32 9.01 -22.31
C THR A 159 -4.93 8.25 -21.14
N VAL A 160 -4.67 6.94 -21.10
CA VAL A 160 -5.03 6.09 -19.96
C VAL A 160 -3.91 6.19 -18.93
N ILE A 161 -4.17 6.86 -17.83
CA ILE A 161 -3.26 6.99 -16.70
C ILE A 161 -3.54 5.86 -15.72
N THR A 162 -2.49 5.17 -15.31
CA THR A 162 -2.51 4.18 -14.23
C THR A 162 -1.90 4.79 -12.99
N ILE A 163 -2.70 4.95 -11.93
CA ILE A 163 -2.31 5.46 -10.62
C ILE A 163 -2.14 4.27 -9.69
N THR A 164 -1.00 4.17 -9.02
CA THR A 164 -0.69 3.13 -8.03
C THR A 164 -0.66 3.72 -6.63
N GLY A 165 -1.11 2.95 -5.65
CA GLY A 165 -1.30 3.46 -4.31
C GLY A 165 -1.84 2.43 -3.34
N ASN A 166 -2.47 2.91 -2.28
CA ASN A 166 -3.20 2.09 -1.32
C ASN A 166 -4.45 2.83 -0.83
N ASN A 167 -5.41 2.08 -0.28
CA ASN A 167 -6.72 2.59 0.13
C ASN A 167 -7.40 3.38 -1.00
N LEU A 168 -7.34 2.88 -2.24
CA LEU A 168 -7.99 3.49 -3.40
C LEU A 168 -9.43 2.99 -3.61
N GLY A 169 -10.05 2.45 -2.55
CA GLY A 169 -11.37 1.82 -2.56
C GLY A 169 -11.41 0.49 -3.33
N GLN A 170 -12.56 -0.17 -3.38
CA GLN A 170 -12.72 -1.40 -4.17
C GLN A 170 -14.01 -1.38 -4.99
N TYR A 171 -13.91 -1.56 -6.31
CA TYR A 171 -15.08 -1.78 -7.14
C TYR A 171 -15.61 -3.21 -6.91
N ARG A 172 -16.78 -3.33 -6.26
CA ARG A 172 -17.57 -4.57 -6.24
C ARG A 172 -18.97 -4.25 -6.73
N ASN A 173 -19.36 -4.85 -7.85
CA ASN A 173 -20.72 -4.79 -8.37
C ASN A 173 -21.74 -5.12 -7.27
N SER A 174 -22.79 -4.28 -7.18
CA SER A 174 -24.11 -4.46 -6.54
C SER A 174 -24.48 -3.69 -5.25
N TYR A 175 -23.61 -2.88 -4.62
CA TYR A 175 -24.05 -2.05 -3.47
C TYR A 175 -23.47 -0.62 -3.52
N GLU A 176 -24.36 0.38 -3.53
CA GLU A 176 -24.19 1.74 -4.06
C GLU A 176 -23.35 2.76 -3.25
N ASN A 177 -22.37 2.37 -2.43
CA ASN A 177 -21.73 3.32 -1.48
C ASN A 177 -20.21 3.51 -1.62
N SER A 178 -19.62 3.08 -2.74
CA SER A 178 -18.20 3.29 -3.03
C SER A 178 -18.05 4.14 -4.30
N ASN A 179 -17.49 5.33 -4.16
CA ASN A 179 -17.24 6.27 -5.25
C ASN A 179 -15.79 6.75 -5.21
N ILE A 180 -15.15 6.77 -6.37
CA ILE A 180 -13.84 7.32 -6.59
C ILE A 180 -13.90 8.34 -7.72
N THR A 181 -13.29 9.49 -7.49
CA THR A 181 -13.17 10.54 -8.50
C THR A 181 -11.71 10.90 -8.69
N VAL A 182 -11.32 11.06 -9.94
CA VAL A 182 -9.95 11.38 -10.33
C VAL A 182 -9.96 12.65 -11.18
N THR A 183 -9.06 13.58 -10.85
CA THR A 183 -8.80 14.78 -11.66
C THR A 183 -7.32 14.87 -11.96
N VAL A 184 -6.98 15.33 -13.16
CA VAL A 184 -5.61 15.45 -13.66
C VAL A 184 -5.44 16.87 -14.17
N ALA A 185 -4.56 17.64 -13.53
CA ALA A 185 -4.40 19.07 -13.78
C ALA A 185 -5.75 19.82 -13.74
N GLU A 186 -6.51 19.59 -12.67
CA GLU A 186 -7.86 20.16 -12.43
C GLU A 186 -8.91 19.82 -13.50
N THR A 187 -8.62 18.87 -14.40
CA THR A 187 -9.55 18.36 -15.41
C THR A 187 -10.06 16.99 -15.00
N ASN A 188 -11.36 16.73 -15.17
CA ASN A 188 -11.96 15.44 -14.85
C ASN A 188 -11.29 14.30 -15.64
N CYS A 189 -11.01 13.19 -14.97
CA CYS A 189 -10.44 11.98 -15.56
C CYS A 189 -11.39 10.81 -15.27
N PRO A 190 -12.34 10.51 -16.17
CA PRO A 190 -13.25 9.39 -16.02
C PRO A 190 -12.51 8.09 -15.69
N VAL A 191 -12.90 7.47 -14.58
CA VAL A 191 -12.30 6.22 -14.10
C VAL A 191 -12.76 5.07 -14.99
N VAL A 192 -11.81 4.24 -15.42
CA VAL A 192 -12.04 3.06 -16.26
C VAL A 192 -12.21 1.82 -15.39
N GLU A 193 -11.23 1.55 -14.53
CA GLU A 193 -11.28 0.47 -13.54
C GLU A 193 -10.50 0.88 -12.29
N TRP A 194 -10.86 0.33 -11.14
CA TRP A 194 -10.06 0.49 -9.93
C TRP A 194 -10.13 -0.70 -8.99
N THR A 195 -9.11 -0.79 -8.16
CA THR A 195 -8.89 -1.75 -7.09
C THR A 195 -8.29 -1.01 -5.89
N ALA A 196 -8.11 -1.71 -4.77
CA ALA A 196 -7.55 -1.11 -3.56
C ALA A 196 -6.17 -0.47 -3.72
N SER A 197 -5.39 -0.88 -4.74
CA SER A 197 -4.01 -0.43 -4.96
C SER A 197 -3.74 0.17 -6.34
N ARG A 198 -4.75 0.21 -7.22
CA ARG A 198 -4.61 0.71 -8.58
C ARG A 198 -5.89 1.33 -9.07
N VAL A 199 -5.80 2.50 -9.70
CA VAL A 199 -6.89 3.20 -10.39
C VAL A 199 -6.43 3.52 -11.80
N THR A 200 -7.24 3.24 -12.80
CA THR A 200 -7.00 3.70 -14.17
C THR A 200 -8.06 4.71 -14.56
N CYS A 201 -7.65 5.79 -15.22
CA CYS A 201 -8.57 6.81 -15.71
C CYS A 201 -8.12 7.32 -17.07
N GLN A 202 -9.06 7.82 -17.86
CA GLN A 202 -8.77 8.37 -19.18
C GLN A 202 -8.83 9.90 -19.16
N THR A 203 -7.74 10.56 -19.52
CA THR A 203 -7.67 12.04 -19.57
C THR A 203 -8.66 12.62 -20.57
N GLN A 204 -9.29 13.75 -20.24
CA GLN A 204 -10.09 14.53 -21.20
C GLN A 204 -9.24 15.54 -21.99
N SER A 205 -9.84 16.16 -23.00
CA SER A 205 -9.19 17.18 -23.78
C SER A 205 -9.06 18.49 -23.01
N VAL A 206 -7.97 19.21 -23.26
CA VAL A 206 -7.68 20.54 -22.72
C VAL A 206 -7.40 21.51 -23.87
N LEU A 207 -7.68 22.80 -23.67
CA LEU A 207 -7.55 23.81 -24.72
C LEU A 207 -6.10 24.25 -24.97
N LYS A 208 -5.22 24.14 -23.97
CA LYS A 208 -3.83 24.60 -24.00
C LYS A 208 -2.96 23.66 -23.20
N ALA A 209 -1.66 23.70 -23.47
CA ALA A 209 -0.66 23.01 -22.65
C ALA A 209 -0.76 23.47 -21.20
N VAL A 210 -0.92 22.50 -20.30
CA VAL A 210 -1.08 22.71 -18.86
C VAL A 210 -0.40 21.56 -18.13
N SER A 211 0.19 21.87 -16.98
CA SER A 211 0.75 20.88 -16.07
C SER A 211 0.05 20.99 -14.73
N GLY A 212 -0.16 19.87 -14.06
CA GLY A 212 -0.77 19.85 -12.74
C GLY A 212 -0.81 18.47 -12.13
N LYS A 213 -1.13 18.41 -10.84
CA LYS A 213 -1.14 17.17 -10.07
C LYS A 213 -2.30 16.26 -10.46
N VAL A 214 -2.12 14.98 -10.17
CA VAL A 214 -3.20 13.98 -10.16
C VAL A 214 -3.81 14.00 -8.77
N ARG A 215 -5.12 14.18 -8.68
CA ARG A 215 -5.88 14.23 -7.43
C ARG A 215 -6.91 13.11 -7.43
N VAL A 216 -6.91 12.33 -6.36
CA VAL A 216 -7.83 11.20 -6.16
C VAL A 216 -8.63 11.46 -4.90
N LYS A 217 -9.96 11.41 -5.01
CA LYS A 217 -10.88 11.50 -3.89
C LYS A 217 -11.68 10.21 -3.80
N VAL A 218 -11.64 9.58 -2.64
CA VAL A 218 -12.26 8.28 -2.36
C VAL A 218 -13.31 8.46 -1.28
N HIS A 219 -14.44 7.80 -1.50
CA HIS A 219 -15.51 7.66 -0.51
C HIS A 219 -16.03 6.22 -0.58
N ASP A 220 -15.59 5.37 0.32
CA ASP A 220 -15.92 3.94 0.36
C ASP A 220 -16.27 3.53 1.79
N ARG A 221 -17.58 3.40 2.01
CA ARG A 221 -18.21 3.13 3.33
C ARG A 221 -18.55 1.65 3.58
N PHE A 222 -18.20 0.78 2.64
CA PHE A 222 -18.55 -0.64 2.74
C PHE A 222 -17.38 -1.51 2.32
N THR A 223 -16.21 -1.25 2.93
CA THR A 223 -15.25 -2.32 3.04
C THR A 223 -15.85 -3.36 3.98
N GLN A 224 -15.74 -4.66 3.72
CA GLN A 224 -16.12 -5.71 4.70
C GLN A 224 -15.23 -5.67 5.97
N LYS A 225 -14.51 -4.57 6.18
CA LYS A 225 -13.61 -4.32 7.29
C LYS A 225 -14.29 -3.36 8.26
N ILE A 226 -13.74 -3.27 9.46
CA ILE A 226 -14.25 -2.44 10.54
C ILE A 226 -13.98 -0.93 10.37
N TYR A 227 -13.58 -0.48 9.17
CA TYR A 227 -13.21 0.90 8.88
C TYR A 227 -13.62 1.33 7.46
N ASP A 228 -13.83 2.64 7.29
CA ASP A 228 -14.14 3.29 6.01
C ASP A 228 -12.87 3.77 5.30
N ILE A 229 -12.92 3.90 3.98
CA ILE A 229 -11.88 4.59 3.22
C ILE A 229 -12.44 5.92 2.74
N GLU A 230 -11.92 7.01 3.29
CA GLU A 230 -12.40 8.35 2.97
C GLU A 230 -11.24 9.35 2.98
N GLY A 231 -11.22 10.22 1.98
CA GLY A 231 -10.29 11.32 1.92
C GLY A 231 -9.93 11.73 0.50
N GLU A 232 -9.00 12.67 0.43
CA GLU A 232 -8.49 13.23 -0.81
C GLU A 232 -6.97 13.32 -0.74
N VAL A 233 -6.32 12.92 -1.82
CA VAL A 233 -4.86 12.91 -1.94
C VAL A 233 -4.43 13.44 -3.31
N GLN A 234 -3.27 14.08 -3.35
CA GLN A 234 -2.62 14.52 -4.58
C GLN A 234 -1.30 13.81 -4.78
N SER A 235 -0.91 13.63 -6.04
CA SER A 235 0.43 13.16 -6.40
C SER A 235 1.50 14.21 -6.07
N ASP A 236 2.72 13.74 -5.82
CA ASP A 236 3.88 14.63 -5.67
C ASP A 236 4.33 15.21 -7.02
N LEU A 237 4.24 14.40 -8.07
CA LEU A 237 4.59 14.77 -9.45
C LEU A 237 3.39 15.33 -10.21
N GLU A 238 3.68 16.13 -11.24
CA GLU A 238 2.68 16.69 -12.15
C GLU A 238 2.58 15.88 -13.44
N PHE A 239 1.37 15.75 -13.95
CA PHE A 239 1.09 15.30 -15.31
C PHE A 239 1.17 16.48 -16.27
N LYS A 240 1.75 16.27 -17.46
CA LYS A 240 1.92 17.32 -18.47
C LYS A 240 1.09 17.06 -19.72
N TYR A 241 0.17 17.97 -20.03
CA TYR A 241 -0.49 18.03 -21.32
C TYR A 241 0.41 18.76 -22.32
N LEU A 242 0.86 18.05 -23.35
CA LEU A 242 1.82 18.52 -24.35
C LEU A 242 1.28 18.33 -25.77
N GLU A 243 1.88 19.01 -26.74
CA GLU A 243 1.67 18.76 -28.17
C GLU A 243 2.86 17.99 -28.76
N PRO A 244 2.63 16.89 -29.51
CA PRO A 244 3.68 16.23 -30.26
C PRO A 244 4.01 17.05 -31.51
N GLU A 245 5.30 17.31 -31.74
CA GLU A 245 5.77 18.04 -32.92
C GLU A 245 6.55 17.07 -33.81
N LEU A 246 6.08 16.88 -35.05
CA LEU A 246 6.81 16.13 -36.07
C LEU A 246 7.72 17.08 -36.85
N ARG A 247 9.02 16.77 -36.90
CA ARG A 247 10.03 17.58 -37.60
C ARG A 247 10.51 16.95 -38.90
N GLY A 248 10.56 15.63 -38.97
CA GLY A 248 11.01 14.94 -40.17
C GLY A 248 10.94 13.43 -40.04
N VAL A 249 11.21 12.76 -41.16
CA VAL A 249 11.22 11.30 -41.27
C VAL A 249 12.42 10.87 -42.10
N TYR A 250 13.09 9.78 -41.68
CA TYR A 250 14.26 9.25 -42.37
C TYR A 250 14.28 7.70 -42.33
N PRO A 251 14.55 7.01 -43.46
CA PRO A 251 14.70 7.55 -44.80
C PRO A 251 13.36 8.08 -45.34
N ALA A 252 13.42 9.02 -46.28
CA ALA A 252 12.22 9.63 -46.87
C ALA A 252 11.58 8.77 -47.99
N PHE A 253 12.22 7.67 -48.37
CA PHE A 253 11.76 6.75 -49.41
C PHE A 253 12.15 5.30 -49.06
N GLY A 254 11.42 4.34 -49.61
CA GLY A 254 11.62 2.91 -49.43
C GLY A 254 10.85 2.09 -50.47
N PRO A 255 11.08 0.78 -50.56
CA PRO A 255 10.35 -0.11 -51.48
C PRO A 255 8.86 -0.21 -51.12
N GLU A 256 8.01 -0.36 -52.13
CA GLU A 256 6.56 -0.58 -51.96
C GLU A 256 6.24 -1.86 -51.17
N SER A 257 7.14 -2.84 -51.20
CA SER A 257 7.03 -4.08 -50.42
C SER A 257 7.09 -3.89 -48.90
N GLY A 258 7.44 -2.69 -48.41
CA GLY A 258 7.64 -2.43 -46.98
C GLY A 258 8.98 -2.98 -46.46
N GLY A 259 9.08 -3.13 -45.14
CA GLY A 259 10.27 -3.58 -44.43
C GLY A 259 11.31 -2.48 -44.17
N THR A 260 10.99 -1.21 -44.47
CA THR A 260 11.92 -0.10 -44.24
C THR A 260 11.88 0.32 -42.78
N ASN A 261 13.05 0.37 -42.13
CA ASN A 261 13.18 0.95 -40.81
C ASN A 261 13.17 2.47 -40.92
N ILE A 262 12.11 3.08 -40.40
CA ILE A 262 11.84 4.50 -40.49
C ILE A 262 12.04 5.12 -39.10
N THR A 263 12.74 6.25 -39.07
CA THR A 263 12.95 7.09 -37.90
C THR A 263 12.20 8.40 -38.10
N ILE A 264 11.17 8.60 -37.28
CA ILE A 264 10.45 9.86 -37.15
C ILE A 264 11.18 10.70 -36.11
N VAL A 265 11.50 11.95 -36.45
CA VAL A 265 12.20 12.90 -35.57
C VAL A 265 11.23 14.02 -35.20
N GLY A 266 11.27 14.48 -33.96
CA GLY A 266 10.30 15.43 -33.44
C GLY A 266 10.56 15.88 -32.01
N GLN A 267 9.50 16.30 -31.34
CA GLN A 267 9.46 16.59 -29.90
C GLN A 267 8.20 15.97 -29.29
N ASN A 268 8.28 15.62 -28.01
CA ASN A 268 7.17 15.02 -27.25
C ASN A 268 6.58 13.78 -27.93
N LEU A 269 7.40 13.00 -28.64
CA LEU A 269 6.93 11.79 -29.32
C LEU A 269 6.61 10.64 -28.36
N HIS A 270 7.05 10.78 -27.09
CA HIS A 270 6.82 9.84 -25.99
C HIS A 270 5.55 10.09 -25.16
N ILE A 271 4.67 11.00 -25.55
CA ILE A 271 3.51 11.36 -24.73
C ILE A 271 2.34 10.38 -24.91
N GLY A 272 1.55 10.17 -23.87
CA GLY A 272 0.36 9.33 -23.90
C GLY A 272 0.65 7.85 -23.66
N SER A 273 -0.42 7.09 -23.43
CA SER A 273 -0.39 5.69 -23.03
C SER A 273 -0.34 4.70 -24.19
N ASN A 274 -0.84 5.12 -25.37
CA ASN A 274 -0.84 4.33 -26.58
C ASN A 274 -0.64 5.27 -27.79
N ARG A 275 0.12 4.83 -28.78
CA ARG A 275 0.43 5.58 -29.99
C ARG A 275 0.38 4.64 -31.19
N THR A 276 -0.14 5.16 -32.28
CA THR A 276 -0.15 4.46 -33.56
C THR A 276 0.47 5.36 -34.61
N VAL A 277 1.43 4.81 -35.35
CA VAL A 277 2.06 5.47 -36.49
C VAL A 277 1.50 4.86 -37.76
N LEU A 278 0.96 5.70 -38.64
CA LEU A 278 0.38 5.28 -39.91
C LEU A 278 1.20 5.89 -41.05
N LEU A 279 1.66 5.06 -41.98
CA LEU A 279 2.33 5.44 -43.22
C LEU A 279 1.41 5.09 -44.38
N ALA A 280 0.91 6.11 -45.09
CA ALA A 280 -0.10 5.94 -46.14
C ALA A 280 -1.32 5.09 -45.71
N GLY A 281 -1.70 5.15 -44.43
CA GLY A 281 -2.81 4.38 -43.86
C GLY A 281 -2.45 2.99 -43.32
N ILE A 282 -1.21 2.53 -43.50
CA ILE A 282 -0.71 1.24 -42.98
C ILE A 282 0.00 1.46 -41.65
N GLN A 283 -0.31 0.63 -40.65
CA GLN A 283 0.30 0.72 -39.32
C GLN A 283 1.77 0.29 -39.35
N CYS A 284 2.65 1.22 -38.99
CA CYS A 284 4.07 0.99 -38.78
C CYS A 284 4.27 0.37 -37.39
N LYS A 285 5.04 -0.73 -37.30
CA LYS A 285 5.31 -1.39 -36.02
C LYS A 285 6.46 -0.68 -35.31
N GLU A 286 6.14 0.07 -34.25
CA GLU A 286 7.13 0.71 -33.38
C GLU A 286 8.00 -0.35 -32.67
N PHE A 287 9.31 -0.12 -32.64
CA PHE A 287 10.26 -0.94 -31.88
C PHE A 287 11.16 -0.15 -30.93
N GLU A 288 11.24 1.18 -31.07
CA GLU A 288 12.04 2.04 -30.20
C GLU A 288 11.53 3.48 -30.25
N SER A 289 11.38 4.16 -29.10
CA SER A 289 11.01 5.58 -29.08
C SER A 289 11.54 6.32 -27.85
N ASN A 290 11.65 7.64 -27.98
CA ASN A 290 11.89 8.55 -26.86
C ASN A 290 11.21 9.91 -27.12
N SER A 291 11.58 10.95 -26.38
CA SER A 291 10.98 12.27 -26.53
C SER A 291 11.25 12.94 -27.87
N THR A 292 12.33 12.58 -28.57
CA THR A 292 12.83 13.22 -29.79
C THR A 292 12.75 12.37 -31.04
N PHE A 293 12.62 11.05 -30.91
CA PHE A 293 12.49 10.15 -32.05
C PHE A 293 11.54 8.98 -31.79
N LEU A 294 11.02 8.40 -32.86
CA LEU A 294 10.27 7.15 -32.87
C LEU A 294 10.73 6.32 -34.08
N LYS A 295 11.17 5.09 -33.84
CA LYS A 295 11.58 4.14 -34.87
C LYS A 295 10.53 3.05 -35.04
N CYS A 296 10.17 2.79 -36.28
CA CYS A 296 9.18 1.78 -36.64
C CYS A 296 9.53 1.13 -37.99
N THR A 297 8.97 -0.05 -38.25
CA THR A 297 9.11 -0.74 -39.55
C THR A 297 7.80 -0.66 -40.33
N SER A 298 7.87 -0.14 -41.57
CA SER A 298 6.73 -0.04 -42.51
C SER A 298 6.28 -1.39 -43.04
#